data_AF-A0A6A6B263-F1
#
_entry.id   AF-A0A6A6B263-F1
#
_cell.length_a   1.000
_cell.length_b   1.000
_cell.length_c   1.000
_cell.angle_alpha   90.00
_cell.angle_beta   90.00
_cell.angle_gamma   90.00
#
_symmetry.space_group_name_H-M   'P 1'
#
loop_
_entity.id
_entity.type
_entity.pdbx_description
1 polymer ?
#
loop_
_entity_poly.entity_id
_entity_poly.type
_entity_poly.pdbx_seq_one_letter_code
_entity_poly.pdbx_strand_id
1 'polypeptide(L)'
;MRFISSIIPLLALLATAASAATCSTPGQCIHLNTIYSNAPSGRPGNYFNNLQFEVWEDNADSSEVALCRADWDYRTPAGRPQGYIICNTTAWSWYVPSYESFKVFDLEVRHDFQDQNNTWHEKYARLNLNSETASCGGSAVGAAGCTWGPVDAAVYNETTSSWY
;
A
#
# COMPACT_ATOMS: atom_id res chain seq x y z
N MET A 1 10.31 -42.52 -43.85
CA MET A 1 10.34 -41.18 -43.20
C MET A 1 9.81 -41.35 -41.79
N ARG A 2 10.64 -41.12 -40.76
CA ARG A 2 10.28 -41.25 -39.34
C ARG A 2 10.09 -39.84 -38.77
N PHE A 3 8.89 -39.52 -38.30
CA PHE A 3 8.60 -38.26 -37.64
C PHE A 3 9.00 -38.35 -36.17
N ILE A 4 9.95 -37.52 -35.75
CA ILE A 4 10.38 -37.38 -34.36
C ILE A 4 9.37 -36.46 -33.68
N SER A 5 8.56 -37.03 -32.79
CA SER A 5 7.65 -36.27 -31.91
C SER A 5 8.47 -35.45 -30.92
N SER A 6 8.39 -34.11 -31.02
CA SER A 6 8.93 -33.22 -29.99
C SER A 6 7.93 -33.06 -28.85
N ILE A 7 8.38 -33.40 -27.65
CA ILE A 7 7.64 -33.24 -26.40
C ILE A 7 7.86 -31.79 -25.94
N ILE A 8 6.78 -31.00 -25.91
CA ILE A 8 6.77 -29.65 -25.34
C ILE A 8 6.78 -29.81 -23.81
N PRO A 9 7.81 -29.32 -23.08
CA PRO A 9 7.74 -29.31 -21.63
C PRO A 9 6.81 -28.17 -21.21
N LEU A 10 5.63 -28.55 -20.72
CA LEU A 10 4.72 -27.68 -20.00
C LEU A 10 5.42 -27.27 -18.69
N LEU A 11 6.12 -26.13 -18.69
CA LEU A 11 6.44 -25.46 -17.42
C LEU A 11 5.12 -24.92 -16.87
N ALA A 12 4.51 -25.70 -15.98
CA ALA A 12 3.41 -25.23 -15.17
C ALA A 12 3.91 -24.04 -14.32
N LEU A 13 3.46 -22.85 -14.69
CA LEU A 13 3.55 -21.66 -13.87
C LEU A 13 2.88 -21.99 -12.53
N LEU A 14 3.69 -22.18 -11.48
CA LEU A 14 3.21 -22.17 -10.11
C LEU A 14 2.75 -20.74 -9.81
N ALA A 15 1.52 -20.42 -10.19
CA ALA A 15 0.80 -19.29 -9.64
C ALA A 15 0.60 -19.62 -8.15
N THR A 16 1.50 -19.12 -7.31
CA THR A 16 1.21 -18.97 -5.88
C THR A 16 0.02 -18.05 -5.78
N ALA A 17 -1.17 -18.63 -5.70
CA ALA A 17 -2.35 -17.94 -5.23
C ALA A 17 -2.02 -17.50 -3.80
N ALA A 18 -1.62 -16.24 -3.64
CA ALA A 18 -1.57 -15.61 -2.34
C ALA A 18 -2.99 -15.68 -1.80
N SER A 19 -3.22 -16.63 -0.88
CA SER A 19 -4.46 -16.68 -0.12
C SER A 19 -4.59 -15.34 0.56
N ALA A 20 -5.61 -14.57 0.19
CA ALA A 20 -6.00 -13.37 0.93
C ALA A 20 -6.23 -13.81 2.37
N ALA A 21 -5.26 -13.53 3.25
CA ALA A 21 -5.38 -13.88 4.65
C ALA A 21 -6.60 -13.12 5.18
N THR A 22 -7.53 -13.86 5.77
CA THR A 22 -8.74 -13.27 6.35
C THR A 22 -8.35 -12.67 7.69
N CYS A 23 -8.64 -11.37 7.87
CA CYS A 23 -8.46 -10.62 9.10
C CYS A 23 -9.38 -11.20 10.18
N SER A 24 -8.91 -12.22 10.89
CA SER A 24 -9.74 -12.99 11.83
C SER A 24 -9.32 -12.80 13.29
N THR A 25 -8.08 -12.35 13.52
CA THR A 25 -7.57 -12.08 14.86
C THR A 25 -6.91 -10.69 14.94
N PRO A 26 -6.90 -10.08 16.14
CA PRO A 26 -6.11 -8.89 16.44
C PRO A 26 -4.68 -8.97 15.88
N GLY A 27 -4.20 -7.86 15.31
CA GLY A 27 -2.85 -7.73 14.75
C GLY A 27 -2.57 -8.45 13.42
N GLN A 28 -3.52 -9.18 12.82
CA GLN A 28 -3.36 -9.80 11.49
C GLN A 28 -3.50 -8.82 10.33
N CYS A 29 -4.12 -7.66 10.57
CA CYS A 29 -4.40 -6.67 9.55
C CYS A 29 -4.07 -5.27 10.02
N ILE A 30 -3.64 -4.47 9.05
CA ILE A 30 -3.46 -3.04 9.16
C ILE A 30 -4.69 -2.40 8.52
N HIS A 31 -5.39 -1.57 9.28
CA HIS A 31 -6.60 -0.88 8.82
C HIS A 31 -6.22 0.47 8.23
N LEU A 32 -6.77 0.77 7.05
CA LEU A 32 -6.64 2.08 6.44
C LEU A 32 -8.02 2.72 6.36
N ASN A 33 -8.14 3.94 6.88
CA ASN A 33 -9.33 4.76 6.66
C ASN A 33 -9.25 5.35 5.25
N THR A 34 -10.35 5.99 4.84
CA THR A 34 -10.52 6.73 3.58
C THR A 34 -9.21 7.15 2.93
N ILE A 35 -8.83 6.43 1.87
CA ILE A 35 -7.62 6.71 1.10
C ILE A 35 -7.99 7.71 0.01
N TYR A 36 -7.25 8.80 -0.10
CA TYR A 36 -7.45 9.82 -1.12
C TYR A 36 -6.20 9.92 -2.00
N SER A 37 -6.40 9.90 -3.32
CA SER A 37 -5.36 10.25 -4.28
C SER A 37 -5.90 11.17 -5.37
N ASN A 38 -5.09 12.12 -5.85
CA ASN A 38 -5.50 12.99 -6.95
C ASN A 38 -4.43 13.13 -8.03
N ALA A 39 -4.92 13.41 -9.23
CA ALA A 39 -4.13 14.00 -10.29
C ALA A 39 -4.17 15.54 -10.22
N PRO A 40 -3.09 16.19 -10.67
CA PRO A 40 -3.04 17.63 -10.84
C PRO A 40 -4.03 18.12 -11.89
N SER A 41 -4.42 19.39 -11.79
CA SER A 41 -5.38 20.01 -12.70
C SER A 41 -4.83 20.38 -14.09
N GLY A 42 -3.58 20.03 -14.40
CA GLY A 42 -2.88 20.41 -15.63
C GLY A 42 -2.65 21.92 -15.81
N ARG A 43 -3.00 22.74 -14.82
CA ARG A 43 -2.79 24.19 -14.83
C ARG A 43 -1.35 24.52 -14.46
N PRO A 44 -0.79 25.63 -14.98
CA PRO A 44 0.54 26.08 -14.57
C PRO A 44 0.64 26.17 -13.05
N GLY A 45 1.63 25.48 -12.48
CA GLY A 45 1.88 25.42 -11.04
C GLY A 45 1.15 24.30 -10.29
N ASN A 46 0.24 23.57 -10.93
CA ASN A 46 -0.41 22.40 -10.35
C ASN A 46 0.16 21.14 -11.00
N TYR A 47 1.22 20.60 -10.40
CA TYR A 47 1.90 19.40 -10.87
C TYR A 47 2.09 18.35 -9.78
N PHE A 48 1.36 18.45 -8.68
CA PHE A 48 1.53 17.53 -7.56
C PHE A 48 0.38 16.52 -7.52
N ASN A 49 0.74 15.24 -7.45
CA ASN A 49 -0.17 14.22 -6.95
C ASN A 49 -0.13 14.28 -5.42
N ASN A 50 -1.27 14.15 -4.78
CA ASN A 50 -1.38 13.90 -3.35
C ASN A 50 -1.80 12.43 -3.13
N LEU A 51 -1.30 11.83 -2.07
CA LEU A 51 -1.85 10.62 -1.48
C LEU A 51 -1.95 10.84 0.03
N GLN A 52 -3.11 10.54 0.59
CA GLN A 52 -3.39 10.69 2.02
C GLN A 52 -4.28 9.56 2.52
N PHE A 53 -4.01 9.05 3.72
CA PHE A 53 -4.83 8.08 4.42
C PHE A 53 -4.51 8.09 5.93
N GLU A 54 -5.43 7.58 6.74
CA GLU A 54 -5.16 7.25 8.16
C GLU A 54 -4.93 5.76 8.29
N VAL A 55 -4.10 5.35 9.24
CA VAL A 55 -3.72 3.96 9.47
C VAL A 55 -3.68 3.61 10.96
N TRP A 56 -4.10 2.39 11.30
CA TRP A 56 -4.00 1.79 12.64
C TRP A 56 -4.01 0.26 12.55
N GLU A 57 -3.74 -0.42 13.67
CA GLU A 57 -4.00 -1.86 13.81
C GLU A 57 -4.79 -2.14 15.09
N ASP A 58 -5.57 -3.23 15.09
CA ASP A 58 -6.22 -3.75 16.29
C ASP A 58 -5.23 -4.56 17.13
N ASN A 59 -4.17 -3.91 17.64
CA ASN A 59 -3.19 -4.53 18.54
C ASN A 59 -3.13 -3.78 19.86
N ALA A 60 -3.25 -4.51 20.98
CA ALA A 60 -3.21 -3.91 22.30
C ALA A 60 -1.84 -3.31 22.65
N ASP A 61 -0.77 -3.81 22.02
CA ASP A 61 0.60 -3.33 22.23
C ASP A 61 0.95 -2.09 21.39
N SER A 62 0.15 -1.79 20.35
CA SER A 62 0.28 -0.58 19.55
C SER A 62 -1.08 -0.17 18.98
N SER A 63 -1.73 0.77 19.68
CA SER A 63 -3.06 1.29 19.33
C SER A 63 -3.00 2.68 18.68
N GLU A 64 -1.84 3.07 18.16
CA GLU A 64 -1.65 4.40 17.57
C GLU A 64 -2.38 4.51 16.23
N VAL A 65 -3.11 5.61 16.04
CA VAL A 65 -3.65 6.01 14.74
C VAL A 65 -2.73 7.08 14.15
N ALA A 66 -2.26 6.87 12.93
CA ALA A 66 -1.37 7.80 12.23
C ALA A 66 -2.00 8.33 10.93
N LEU A 67 -1.71 9.59 10.62
CA LEU A 67 -2.01 10.22 9.34
C LEU A 67 -0.78 10.14 8.43
N CYS A 68 -0.95 9.52 7.28
CA CYS A 68 0.08 9.35 6.27
C CYS A 68 -0.26 10.21 5.06
N ARG A 69 0.67 11.08 4.64
CA ARG A 69 0.48 11.96 3.48
C ARG A 69 1.79 12.23 2.76
N ALA A 70 1.76 12.24 1.43
CA ALA A 70 2.84 12.78 0.61
C ALA A 70 2.29 13.49 -0.62
N ASP A 71 3.07 14.47 -1.08
CA ASP A 71 2.85 15.18 -2.33
C ASP A 71 4.08 14.96 -3.22
N TRP A 72 3.88 14.66 -4.51
CA TRP A 72 5.00 14.52 -5.44
C TRP A 72 4.71 15.02 -6.84
N ASP A 73 5.77 15.49 -7.51
CA ASP A 73 5.68 15.96 -8.88
C ASP A 73 5.46 14.79 -9.86
N TYR A 74 4.30 14.72 -10.50
CA TYR A 74 3.96 13.64 -11.44
C TYR A 74 4.82 13.68 -12.72
N ARG A 75 5.49 14.80 -13.00
CA ARG A 75 6.36 14.96 -14.17
C ARG A 75 7.70 14.26 -13.97
N THR A 76 8.04 13.90 -12.74
CA THR A 76 9.26 13.17 -12.41
C THR A 76 8.96 11.67 -12.36
N PRO A 77 9.57 10.83 -13.22
CA PRO A 77 9.32 9.38 -13.24
C PRO A 77 9.60 8.68 -11.89
N ALA A 78 10.56 9.22 -11.13
CA ALA A 78 10.88 8.80 -9.77
C ALA A 78 10.21 9.65 -8.69
N GLY A 79 9.21 10.47 -9.05
CA GLY A 79 8.58 11.42 -8.14
C GLY A 79 7.79 10.75 -7.02
N ARG A 80 7.19 9.59 -7.29
CA ARG A 80 6.45 8.84 -6.27
C ARG A 80 7.35 8.41 -5.10
N PRO A 81 6.80 8.17 -3.90
CA PRO A 81 7.53 7.55 -2.79
C PRO A 81 8.13 6.19 -3.19
N GLN A 82 9.44 6.15 -3.47
CA GLN A 82 10.17 4.92 -3.82
C GLN A 82 10.78 4.19 -2.61
N GLY A 83 10.67 4.80 -1.42
CA GLY A 83 11.10 4.22 -0.15
C GLY A 83 10.21 4.71 0.97
N TYR A 84 10.34 4.08 2.13
CA TYR A 84 9.50 4.34 3.29
C TYR A 84 9.56 5.82 3.73
N ILE A 85 8.39 6.46 3.76
CA ILE A 85 8.16 7.78 4.34
C ILE A 85 7.42 7.57 5.65
N ILE A 86 7.93 8.18 6.71
CA ILE A 86 7.32 8.16 8.04
C ILE A 86 6.01 8.96 8.01
N CYS A 87 4.95 8.46 8.65
CA CYS A 87 3.70 9.19 8.84
C CYS A 87 3.87 10.30 9.90
N ASN A 88 2.78 10.82 10.45
CA ASN A 88 2.87 11.79 11.56
C ASN A 88 3.34 11.17 12.90
N THR A 89 3.52 9.85 12.98
CA THR A 89 4.19 9.15 14.08
C THR A 89 5.31 8.26 13.53
N THR A 90 6.27 7.89 14.38
CA THR A 90 7.42 7.05 13.97
C THR A 90 7.10 5.56 13.87
N ALA A 91 5.96 5.13 14.40
CA ALA A 91 5.52 3.74 14.34
C ALA A 91 5.08 3.33 12.92
N TRP A 92 4.64 4.29 12.11
CA TRP A 92 4.07 4.02 10.80
C TRP A 92 4.90 4.61 9.68
N SER A 93 5.14 3.82 8.64
CA SER A 93 5.73 4.30 7.40
C SER A 93 5.13 3.61 6.19
N TRP A 94 5.27 4.22 5.02
CA TRP A 94 4.65 3.70 3.79
C TRP A 94 5.40 4.14 2.54
N TYR A 95 5.14 3.47 1.42
CA TYR A 95 5.60 3.88 0.09
C TYR A 95 4.74 3.26 -1.03
N VAL A 96 5.06 3.61 -2.27
CA VAL A 96 4.32 3.21 -3.47
C VAL A 96 5.19 2.32 -4.36
N PRO A 97 5.18 0.98 -4.15
CA PRO A 97 6.04 0.06 -4.90
C PRO A 97 5.74 0.07 -6.41
N SER A 98 4.48 0.15 -6.80
CA SER A 98 4.05 0.25 -8.20
C SER A 98 3.05 1.40 -8.37
N TYR A 99 3.15 2.13 -9.49
CA TYR A 99 2.28 3.28 -9.78
C TYR A 99 2.08 3.40 -11.28
N GLU A 100 0.88 3.10 -11.74
CA GLU A 100 0.46 3.32 -13.12
C GLU A 100 -0.21 4.69 -13.25
N SER A 101 -1.07 5.06 -12.30
CA SER A 101 -1.74 6.35 -12.23
C SER A 101 -2.25 6.66 -10.82
N PHE A 102 -2.80 7.86 -10.62
CA PHE A 102 -3.48 8.22 -9.35
C PHE A 102 -4.72 7.37 -9.04
N LYS A 103 -5.13 6.49 -9.97
CA LYS A 103 -6.24 5.56 -9.79
C LYS A 103 -5.80 4.11 -9.68
N VAL A 104 -4.55 3.80 -10.02
CA VAL A 104 -4.02 2.43 -10.14
C VAL A 104 -2.60 2.41 -9.60
N PHE A 105 -2.44 1.92 -8.38
CA PHE A 105 -1.16 1.83 -7.70
C PHE A 105 -1.19 0.80 -6.57
N ASP A 106 -0.02 0.31 -6.19
CA ASP A 106 0.14 -0.47 -4.98
C ASP A 106 0.57 0.44 -3.84
N LEU A 107 0.06 0.18 -2.65
CA LEU A 107 0.43 0.84 -1.40
C LEU A 107 0.99 -0.20 -0.46
N GLU A 108 2.21 0.03 0.04
CA GLU A 108 2.79 -0.79 1.10
C GLU A 108 2.94 0.04 2.36
N VAL A 109 2.51 -0.54 3.48
CA VAL A 109 2.56 0.05 4.81
C VAL A 109 3.41 -0.84 5.70
N ARG A 110 4.24 -0.21 6.50
CA ARG A 110 5.05 -0.83 7.54
C ARG A 110 4.68 -0.27 8.91
N HIS A 111 4.56 -1.18 9.86
CA HIS A 111 4.31 -0.87 11.26
C HIS A 111 5.44 -1.39 12.13
N ASP A 112 6.04 -0.47 12.88
CA ASP A 112 7.20 -0.65 13.74
C ASP A 112 6.77 -0.39 15.20
N PHE A 113 6.80 -1.40 16.06
CA PHE A 113 6.42 -1.23 17.48
C PHE A 113 7.16 -2.20 18.42
N GLN A 114 7.15 -1.89 19.71
CA GLN A 114 7.67 -2.77 20.76
C GLN A 114 6.53 -3.34 21.60
N ASP A 115 6.51 -4.65 21.80
CA ASP A 115 5.50 -5.31 22.65
C ASP A 115 5.80 -5.15 24.16
N GLN A 116 4.88 -5.61 25.00
CA GLN A 116 5.05 -5.61 26.46
C GLN A 116 6.25 -6.47 26.94
N ASN A 117 6.76 -7.37 26.10
CA ASN A 117 7.92 -8.22 26.39
C ASN A 117 9.24 -7.64 25.87
N ASN A 118 9.25 -6.36 25.47
CA ASN A 118 10.40 -5.68 24.86
C ASN A 118 10.87 -6.27 23.52
N THR A 119 10.03 -7.05 22.84
CA THR A 119 10.30 -7.54 21.48
C THR A 119 9.90 -6.47 20.48
N TRP A 120 10.80 -6.16 19.55
CA TRP A 120 10.52 -5.25 18.44
C TRP A 120 9.85 -6.02 17.30
N HIS A 121 8.75 -5.49 16.80
CA HIS A 121 7.97 -6.02 15.68
C HIS A 121 8.06 -5.06 14.50
N GLU A 122 8.29 -5.62 13.31
CA GLU A 122 8.21 -4.91 12.04
C GLU A 122 7.26 -5.69 11.11
N LYS A 123 6.05 -5.17 10.93
CA LYS A 123 4.98 -5.77 10.13
C LYS A 123 4.84 -5.07 8.79
N TYR A 124 4.43 -5.83 7.78
CA TYR A 124 4.25 -5.36 6.42
C TYR A 124 2.90 -5.78 5.86
N ALA A 125 2.16 -4.82 5.31
CA ALA A 125 0.92 -5.07 4.58
C ALA A 125 0.91 -4.33 3.24
N ARG A 126 0.24 -4.91 2.24
CA ARG A 126 0.17 -4.33 0.90
C ARG A 126 -1.26 -4.36 0.36
N LEU A 127 -1.65 -3.26 -0.28
CA LEU A 127 -2.92 -3.12 -0.98
C LEU A 127 -2.67 -2.86 -2.47
N ASN A 128 -3.52 -3.45 -3.31
CA ASN A 128 -3.66 -3.04 -4.70
C ASN A 128 -4.88 -2.12 -4.81
N LEU A 129 -4.64 -0.86 -5.14
CA LEU A 129 -5.67 0.15 -5.28
C LEU A 129 -5.92 0.38 -6.77
N ASN A 130 -7.17 0.21 -7.19
CA ASN A 130 -7.58 0.39 -8.57
C ASN A 130 -8.89 1.18 -8.65
N SER A 131 -9.24 1.63 -9.86
CA SER A 131 -10.41 2.47 -10.08
C SER A 131 -11.75 1.74 -9.93
N GLU A 132 -11.76 0.40 -9.92
CA GLU A 132 -13.00 -0.38 -9.79
C GLU A 132 -13.53 -0.35 -8.35
N THR A 133 -12.63 -0.18 -7.38
CA THR A 133 -12.96 -0.07 -5.94
C THR A 133 -12.94 1.38 -5.43
N ALA A 134 -12.72 2.35 -6.32
CA ALA A 134 -12.62 3.77 -6.00
C ALA A 134 -13.86 4.55 -6.43
N SER A 135 -14.22 5.59 -5.67
CA SER A 135 -15.07 6.67 -6.14
C SER A 135 -14.18 7.76 -6.75
N CYS A 136 -14.15 7.86 -8.08
CA CYS A 136 -13.35 8.85 -8.80
C CYS A 136 -14.21 9.96 -9.41
N GLY A 137 -13.76 11.22 -9.28
CA GLY A 137 -14.47 12.40 -9.79
C GLY A 137 -13.52 13.50 -10.27
N GLY A 138 -13.98 14.28 -11.23
CA GLY A 138 -13.32 15.50 -11.69
C GLY A 138 -13.93 16.74 -11.04
N SER A 139 -13.10 17.75 -10.77
CA SER A 139 -13.54 19.10 -10.42
C SER A 139 -13.66 19.97 -11.67
N ALA A 140 -14.49 21.01 -11.59
CA ALA A 140 -14.65 22.00 -12.68
C ALA A 140 -13.32 22.68 -13.08
N VAL A 141 -12.29 22.62 -12.23
CA VAL A 141 -10.96 23.20 -12.49
C VAL A 141 -9.99 22.23 -13.15
N GLY A 142 -10.40 20.98 -13.42
CA GLY A 142 -9.60 19.96 -14.09
C GLY A 142 -8.82 19.04 -13.17
N ALA A 143 -8.83 19.26 -11.85
CA ALA A 143 -8.26 18.29 -10.90
C ALA A 143 -9.18 17.07 -10.82
N ALA A 144 -8.62 15.87 -10.88
CA ALA A 144 -9.36 14.63 -10.71
C ALA A 144 -8.86 13.91 -9.46
N GLY A 145 -9.77 13.40 -8.64
CA GLY A 145 -9.48 12.67 -7.42
C GLY A 145 -10.15 11.30 -7.41
N CYS A 146 -9.60 10.39 -6.64
CA CYS A 146 -10.16 9.10 -6.32
C CYS A 146 -10.14 8.92 -4.80
N THR A 147 -11.22 8.35 -4.28
CA THR A 147 -11.36 8.01 -2.88
C THR A 147 -11.71 6.54 -2.75
N TRP A 148 -10.96 5.82 -1.92
CA TRP A 148 -11.30 4.47 -1.49
C TRP A 148 -11.88 4.56 -0.08
N GLY A 149 -12.91 3.77 0.21
CA GLY A 149 -13.45 3.65 1.56
C GLY A 149 -12.46 2.95 2.51
N PRO A 150 -12.85 2.73 3.78
CA PRO A 150 -12.07 1.94 4.71
C PRO A 150 -11.75 0.55 4.15
N VAL A 151 -10.51 0.09 4.34
CA VAL A 151 -10.01 -1.18 3.82
C VAL A 151 -8.99 -1.81 4.78
N ASP A 152 -9.01 -3.13 4.85
CA ASP A 152 -8.05 -3.90 5.64
C ASP A 152 -6.95 -4.45 4.74
N ALA A 153 -5.71 -4.21 5.13
CA ALA A 153 -4.52 -4.75 4.49
C ALA A 153 -3.98 -5.91 5.33
N ALA A 154 -4.05 -7.12 4.78
CA ALA A 154 -3.50 -8.30 5.46
C ALA A 154 -1.98 -8.19 5.60
N VAL A 155 -1.48 -8.49 6.80
CA VAL A 155 -0.05 -8.59 7.08
C VAL A 155 0.49 -9.82 6.36
N TYR A 156 1.39 -9.62 5.40
CA TYR A 156 2.01 -10.71 4.63
C TYR A 156 3.39 -11.09 5.15
N ASN A 157 4.01 -10.23 5.96
CA ASN A 157 5.29 -10.49 6.58
C ASN A 157 5.39 -9.75 7.92
N GLU A 158 6.02 -10.41 8.90
CA GLU A 158 6.34 -9.84 10.21
C GLU A 158 7.72 -10.34 10.61
N THR A 159 8.58 -9.42 11.06
CA THR A 159 9.86 -9.78 11.66
C THR A 159 9.88 -9.34 13.10
N THR A 160 10.52 -10.16 13.95
CA THR A 160 10.64 -9.89 15.38
C THR A 160 12.10 -9.91 15.79
N SER A 161 12.52 -8.98 16.64
CA SER A 161 13.86 -8.97 17.23
C SER A 161 13.81 -8.67 18.73
N SER A 162 14.63 -9.36 19.50
CA SER A 162 14.72 -9.17 20.95
C SER A 162 16.14 -8.76 21.30
N TRP A 163 16.29 -7.68 22.07
CA TRP A 163 17.57 -7.23 22.60
C TRP A 163 17.72 -7.82 24.01
N TYR A 164 18.73 -8.68 24.20
CA TYR A 164 19.10 -9.25 25.50
C TYR A 164 20.10 -8.35 26.23
#